data_AF-A0AAZ1XL26-F1
#
_entry.id   AF-A0AAZ1XL26-F1
#
_cell.length_a   1.000
_cell.length_b   1.000
_cell.length_c   1.000
_cell.angle_alpha   90.00
_cell.angle_beta   90.00
_cell.angle_gamma   90.00
#
_symmetry.space_group_name_H-M   'P 1'
#
loop_
_entity.id
_entity.type
_entity.pdbx_description
1 polymer ?
#
loop_
_entity_poly.entity_id
_entity_poly.type
_entity_poly.pdbx_seq_one_letter_code
_entity_poly.pdbx_strand_id
1 'polypeptide(L)'
;MWCTNIYFKMWIWILISLNIISKLHAYSEGNLIEACDSMLPNHNGAAPQNTEPPFMVEYVPGSYPGEPVTVLLKSEESTYFRGFMLEAREVADEKRLTGKFVLLDPEQTCLLTCGGLEGSAVSHTLNIDKTLIRVNWTATEAEQDITFRATFLQTFGTFWENVNIILPQRTTTTTTTPEPPTTPEPITTPVPITTPELTTTPEPTTTPELTTTPETSTFLQSYGTFWENVNIILSQHTTTIPSTTKFSANIERAGIALMCFDSVLMVEMKGICNIGKVLLASEAVFHHINKVSKVAVNVLCVALEISSLILFSIGDSFKVIFFALVCVMIVINSTEIIVVSLGIRSGPEGKKICEYAANVCFVIHKIFTIAVIFLGVMENDCGNNVGDSWLLKVMIAFTVWDFLNVIWIVILSSEKRGHLGMSERNKQQRKKKSLRDAVVNTVSVILFAGAISFSTAIIVGIFTCQKQ
;
A
#
# COMPACT_ATOMS: atom_id res chain seq x y z
N MET A 1 4.63 39.54 -2.42
CA MET A 1 5.84 38.71 -2.58
C MET A 1 6.02 37.64 -1.49
N TRP A 2 5.65 37.89 -0.22
CA TRP A 2 5.72 36.88 0.85
C TRP A 2 4.65 35.77 0.71
N CYS A 3 3.39 36.11 0.45
CA CYS A 3 2.34 35.11 0.21
C CYS A 3 2.66 34.16 -0.95
N THR A 4 3.13 34.69 -2.09
CA THR A 4 3.47 33.89 -3.28
C THR A 4 4.58 32.86 -3.02
N ASN A 5 5.51 33.15 -2.11
CA ASN A 5 6.59 32.23 -1.76
C ASN A 5 6.10 31.08 -0.86
N ILE A 6 5.16 31.36 0.04
CA ILE A 6 4.49 30.35 0.88
C ILE A 6 3.63 29.43 0.01
N TYR A 7 2.85 29.99 -0.92
CA TYR A 7 2.06 29.19 -1.86
C TYR A 7 2.96 28.28 -2.71
N PHE A 8 4.06 28.80 -3.28
CA PHE A 8 4.99 28.00 -4.08
C PHE A 8 5.61 26.83 -3.30
N LYS A 9 6.07 27.09 -2.07
CA LYS A 9 6.69 26.08 -1.20
C LYS A 9 5.67 25.02 -0.77
N MET A 10 4.40 25.39 -0.60
CA MET A 10 3.30 24.47 -0.28
C MET A 10 2.82 23.64 -1.48
N TRP A 11 2.73 24.25 -2.67
CA TRP A 11 2.46 23.53 -3.91
C TRP A 11 3.51 22.45 -4.16
N ILE A 12 4.78 22.72 -3.82
CA ILE A 12 5.83 21.70 -3.83
C ILE A 12 5.51 20.53 -2.88
N TRP A 13 5.08 20.77 -1.64
CA TRP A 13 4.72 19.69 -0.71
C TRP A 13 3.48 18.90 -1.14
N ILE A 14 2.47 19.58 -1.69
CA ILE A 14 1.26 18.94 -2.25
C ILE A 14 1.63 18.09 -3.47
N LEU A 15 2.48 18.61 -4.37
CA LEU A 15 2.96 17.86 -5.53
C LEU A 15 3.86 16.69 -5.12
N ILE A 16 4.70 16.84 -4.09
CA ILE A 16 5.50 15.74 -3.52
C ILE A 16 4.57 14.66 -2.94
N SER A 17 3.54 15.05 -2.19
CA SER A 17 2.56 14.13 -1.59
C SER A 17 1.74 13.42 -2.68
N LEU A 18 1.28 14.13 -3.70
CA LEU A 18 0.61 13.57 -4.89
C LEU A 18 1.54 12.65 -5.69
N ASN A 19 2.84 12.97 -5.80
CA ASN A 19 3.82 12.11 -6.47
C ASN A 19 4.06 10.80 -5.67
N ILE A 20 4.06 10.88 -4.34
CA ILE A 20 4.12 9.71 -3.45
C ILE A 20 2.85 8.85 -3.61
N ILE A 21 1.67 9.48 -3.67
CA ILE A 21 0.38 8.78 -3.91
C ILE A 21 0.35 8.12 -5.31
N SER A 22 0.88 8.79 -6.33
CA SER A 22 0.98 8.26 -7.71
C SER A 22 1.97 7.09 -7.83
N LYS A 23 2.96 7.04 -6.93
CA LYS A 23 3.92 5.93 -6.82
C LYS A 23 3.43 4.79 -5.91
N LEU A 24 2.36 4.99 -5.15
CA LEU A 24 1.63 3.91 -4.47
C LEU A 24 0.75 3.16 -5.48
N HIS A 25 1.40 2.54 -6.46
CA HIS A 25 0.78 1.40 -7.12
C HIS A 25 0.48 0.38 -6.01
N ALA A 26 -0.76 -0.11 -5.94
CA ALA A 26 -1.11 -1.23 -5.07
C ALA A 26 -0.14 -2.38 -5.37
N TYR A 27 0.90 -2.52 -4.53
CA TYR A 27 1.99 -3.45 -4.77
C TYR A 27 1.45 -4.87 -4.66
N SER A 28 1.82 -5.72 -5.63
CA SER A 28 1.62 -7.17 -5.57
C SER A 28 2.20 -7.68 -4.26
N GLU A 29 1.32 -8.08 -3.34
CA GLU A 29 1.72 -8.67 -2.07
C GLU A 29 2.12 -10.12 -2.37
N GLY A 30 3.35 -10.49 -2.01
CA GLY A 30 3.86 -11.87 -2.14
C GLY A 30 3.17 -12.91 -1.29
N ASN A 31 2.28 -12.50 -0.40
CA ASN A 31 1.63 -13.35 0.58
C ASN A 31 0.52 -14.19 -0.08
N LEU A 32 0.94 -15.25 -0.77
CA LEU A 32 0.12 -16.12 -1.62
C LEU A 32 -0.43 -17.34 -0.86
N ILE A 33 -0.80 -17.20 0.41
CA ILE A 33 -1.28 -18.33 1.24
C ILE A 33 -2.52 -19.01 0.61
N GLU A 34 -3.42 -18.23 0.01
CA GLU A 34 -4.62 -18.78 -0.66
C GLU A 34 -4.29 -19.59 -1.91
N ALA A 35 -3.10 -19.40 -2.49
CA ALA A 35 -2.63 -20.12 -3.66
C ALA A 35 -1.88 -21.41 -3.30
N CYS A 36 -1.61 -21.71 -2.03
CA CYS A 36 -0.89 -22.94 -1.63
C CYS A 36 -1.52 -24.22 -2.17
N ASP A 37 -2.86 -24.32 -2.15
CA ASP A 37 -3.55 -25.54 -2.55
C ASP A 37 -3.52 -25.74 -4.08
N SER A 38 -3.65 -24.66 -4.84
CA SER A 38 -3.77 -24.69 -6.30
C SER A 38 -2.46 -24.41 -7.04
N MET A 39 -1.51 -23.73 -6.39
CA MET A 39 -0.39 -23.01 -7.00
C MET A 39 -0.79 -22.05 -8.13
N LEU A 40 -2.06 -21.62 -8.16
CA LEU A 40 -2.62 -20.75 -9.18
C LEU A 40 -2.75 -19.32 -8.66
N PRO A 41 -2.32 -18.31 -9.44
CA PRO A 41 -2.56 -16.93 -9.06
C PRO A 41 -4.05 -16.58 -9.22
N ASN A 42 -4.59 -15.84 -8.26
CA ASN A 42 -5.97 -15.35 -8.34
C ASN A 42 -6.07 -14.12 -9.24
N HIS A 43 -6.19 -14.34 -10.55
CA HIS A 43 -6.23 -13.31 -11.59
C HIS A 43 -7.56 -13.30 -12.35
N ASN A 44 -8.68 -13.15 -11.63
CA ASN A 44 -10.03 -13.03 -12.20
C ASN A 44 -10.43 -14.18 -13.16
N GLY A 45 -9.95 -15.40 -12.86
CA GLY A 45 -10.23 -16.58 -13.69
C GLY A 45 -9.38 -16.70 -14.95
N ALA A 46 -8.30 -15.91 -15.08
CA ALA A 46 -7.29 -16.16 -16.11
C ALA A 46 -6.73 -17.59 -15.99
N ALA A 47 -6.57 -18.26 -17.13
CA ALA A 47 -6.03 -19.62 -17.20
C ALA A 47 -4.51 -19.59 -17.47
N PRO A 48 -3.76 -20.61 -17.01
CA PRO A 48 -2.35 -20.75 -17.34
C PRO A 48 -2.15 -20.90 -18.85
N GLN A 49 -0.98 -20.47 -19.31
CA GLN A 49 -0.56 -20.66 -20.69
C GLN A 49 -0.28 -22.14 -20.97
N ASN A 50 -0.68 -22.62 -22.15
CA ASN A 50 -0.44 -24.00 -22.61
C ASN A 50 0.81 -24.11 -23.50
N THR A 51 1.56 -23.01 -23.69
CA THR A 51 2.83 -23.02 -24.43
C THR A 51 3.96 -23.48 -23.52
N GLU A 52 5.09 -23.88 -24.10
CA GLU A 52 6.33 -24.09 -23.34
C GLU A 52 6.66 -22.82 -22.52
N PRO A 53 6.97 -22.95 -21.22
CA PRO A 53 7.32 -21.81 -20.38
C PRO A 53 8.71 -21.28 -20.77
N PRO A 54 8.91 -19.96 -20.94
CA PRO A 54 10.24 -19.36 -21.14
C PRO A 54 11.03 -19.25 -19.80
N PHE A 55 10.70 -20.11 -18.84
CA PHE A 55 11.20 -20.11 -17.48
C PHE A 55 11.47 -21.54 -17.03
N MET A 56 12.48 -21.73 -16.20
CA MET A 56 12.92 -23.05 -15.77
C MET A 56 13.29 -23.08 -14.28
N VAL A 57 13.15 -24.26 -13.69
CA VAL A 57 13.63 -24.57 -12.34
C VAL A 57 14.87 -25.44 -12.47
N GLU A 58 15.97 -25.01 -11.87
CA GLU A 58 17.20 -25.78 -11.76
C GLU A 58 17.57 -25.96 -10.28
N TYR A 59 18.47 -26.90 -10.00
CA TYR A 59 19.03 -27.05 -8.66
C TYR A 59 20.53 -27.36 -8.71
N VAL A 60 21.21 -26.99 -7.64
CA VAL A 60 22.60 -27.34 -7.35
C VAL A 60 22.61 -28.10 -6.03
N PRO A 61 22.90 -29.41 -6.02
CA PRO A 61 22.94 -30.20 -4.81
C PRO A 61 24.11 -29.76 -3.91
N GLY A 62 23.93 -29.82 -2.58
CA GLY A 62 25.03 -29.59 -1.63
C GLY A 62 26.15 -30.63 -1.78
N SER A 63 27.38 -30.25 -1.43
CA SER A 63 28.57 -31.09 -1.62
C SER A 63 28.56 -32.33 -0.71
N TYR A 64 28.00 -32.18 0.50
CA TYR A 64 27.90 -33.25 1.49
C TYR A 64 26.45 -33.58 1.85
N PRO A 65 26.14 -34.80 2.31
CA PRO A 65 24.81 -35.11 2.84
C PRO A 65 24.44 -34.17 3.99
N GLY A 66 23.22 -33.62 3.96
CA GLY A 66 22.73 -32.65 4.95
C GLY A 66 23.02 -31.19 4.61
N GLU A 67 23.85 -30.89 3.60
CA GLU A 67 23.96 -29.52 3.09
C GLU A 67 22.71 -29.11 2.29
N PRO A 68 22.32 -27.83 2.35
CA PRO A 68 21.15 -27.34 1.62
C PRO A 68 21.34 -27.46 0.11
N VAL A 69 20.24 -27.75 -0.58
CA VAL A 69 20.17 -27.72 -2.04
C VAL A 69 19.85 -26.29 -2.47
N THR A 70 20.64 -25.72 -3.38
CA THR A 70 20.31 -24.41 -3.96
C THR A 70 19.34 -24.62 -5.10
N VAL A 71 18.14 -24.06 -5.03
CA VAL A 71 17.15 -24.05 -6.10
C VAL A 71 17.19 -22.70 -6.82
N LEU A 72 17.18 -22.74 -8.15
CA LEU A 72 17.28 -21.58 -9.02
C LEU A 72 16.04 -21.49 -9.90
N LEU A 73 15.40 -20.33 -9.91
CA LEU A 73 14.34 -19.99 -10.85
C LEU A 73 14.93 -19.06 -11.90
N LYS A 74 14.99 -19.52 -13.16
CA LYS A 74 15.66 -18.82 -14.26
C LYS A 74 14.70 -18.48 -15.38
N SER A 75 15.01 -17.38 -16.06
CA SER A 75 14.37 -16.96 -17.30
C SER A 75 15.26 -17.27 -18.50
N GLU A 76 14.66 -17.58 -19.65
CA GLU A 76 15.38 -17.62 -20.92
C GLU A 76 15.87 -16.23 -21.35
N GLU A 77 16.96 -16.18 -22.14
CA GLU A 77 17.54 -14.94 -22.64
C GLU A 77 16.47 -14.13 -23.41
N SER A 78 16.20 -12.89 -22.97
CA SER A 78 15.17 -11.93 -23.46
C SER A 78 13.80 -11.92 -22.76
N THR A 79 13.56 -12.77 -21.77
CA THR A 79 12.30 -12.74 -20.99
C THR A 79 12.53 -12.40 -19.51
N TYR A 80 11.45 -12.09 -18.80
CA TYR A 80 11.45 -11.84 -17.36
C TYR A 80 10.16 -12.36 -16.74
N PHE A 81 10.24 -12.79 -15.48
CA PHE A 81 9.09 -13.06 -14.64
C PHE A 81 8.98 -12.02 -13.54
N ARG A 82 7.75 -11.66 -13.17
CA ARG A 82 7.46 -10.65 -12.14
C ARG A 82 7.07 -11.27 -10.82
N GLY A 83 6.33 -12.37 -10.88
CA GLY A 83 5.95 -13.16 -9.72
C GLY A 83 6.28 -14.63 -9.90
N PHE A 84 6.36 -15.34 -8.79
CA PHE A 84 6.52 -16.78 -8.79
C PHE A 84 5.99 -17.37 -7.48
N MET A 85 5.72 -18.67 -7.51
CA MET A 85 5.51 -19.47 -6.31
C MET A 85 6.27 -20.79 -6.49
N LEU A 86 7.05 -21.18 -5.49
CA LEU A 86 7.89 -22.38 -5.50
C LEU A 86 7.57 -23.24 -4.28
N GLU A 87 7.37 -24.53 -4.51
CA GLU A 87 7.13 -25.55 -3.48
C GLU A 87 8.05 -26.76 -3.71
N ALA A 88 8.27 -27.51 -2.64
CA ALA A 88 8.87 -28.84 -2.69
C ALA A 88 7.83 -29.88 -2.26
N ARG A 89 7.63 -30.88 -3.11
CA ARG A 89 6.62 -31.94 -2.94
C ARG A 89 7.27 -33.31 -3.05
N GLU A 90 6.73 -34.30 -2.38
CA GLU A 90 7.21 -35.67 -2.55
C GLU A 90 6.72 -36.25 -3.89
N VAL A 91 7.60 -36.97 -4.59
CA VAL A 91 7.23 -37.64 -5.85
C VAL A 91 6.16 -38.71 -5.62
N ALA A 92 6.24 -39.43 -4.49
CA ALA A 92 5.28 -40.48 -4.13
C ALA A 92 3.88 -39.94 -3.77
N ASP A 93 3.79 -38.69 -3.32
CA ASP A 93 2.55 -38.02 -2.94
C ASP A 93 2.66 -36.52 -3.26
N GLU A 94 2.24 -36.15 -4.47
CA GLU A 94 2.36 -34.77 -4.97
C GLU A 94 1.60 -33.73 -4.13
N LYS A 95 0.70 -34.15 -3.24
CA LYS A 95 0.00 -33.24 -2.32
C LYS A 95 0.79 -32.95 -1.05
N ARG A 96 1.79 -33.78 -0.73
CA ARG A 96 2.56 -33.66 0.49
C ARG A 96 3.74 -32.73 0.31
N LEU A 97 3.66 -31.58 0.97
CA LEU A 97 4.74 -30.61 1.05
C LEU A 97 5.86 -31.11 1.97
N THR A 98 7.10 -30.81 1.61
CA THR A 98 8.26 -31.33 2.34
C THR A 98 9.44 -30.35 2.35
N GLY A 99 10.24 -30.42 3.40
CA GLY A 99 11.41 -29.59 3.59
C GLY A 99 11.10 -28.15 4.00
N LYS A 100 12.17 -27.36 4.12
CA LYS A 100 12.11 -25.96 4.49
C LYS A 100 13.03 -25.12 3.62
N PHE A 101 12.50 -24.04 3.08
CA PHE A 101 13.25 -23.06 2.32
C PHE A 101 13.92 -22.03 3.22
N VAL A 102 15.09 -21.56 2.76
CA VAL A 102 15.88 -20.49 3.35
C VAL A 102 16.18 -19.48 2.26
N LEU A 103 15.81 -18.22 2.50
CA LEU A 103 15.94 -17.14 1.51
C LEU A 103 17.41 -16.74 1.35
N LEU A 104 17.87 -16.65 0.09
CA LEU A 104 19.16 -16.04 -0.23
C LEU A 104 19.00 -14.57 -0.68
N ASP A 105 17.86 -14.25 -1.29
CA ASP A 105 17.55 -12.91 -1.80
C ASP A 105 16.31 -12.32 -1.05
N PRO A 106 16.39 -12.03 0.27
CA PRO A 106 15.23 -11.65 1.09
C PRO A 106 14.59 -10.30 0.69
N GLU A 107 15.28 -9.47 -0.10
CA GLU A 107 14.72 -8.22 -0.63
C GLU A 107 13.64 -8.47 -1.69
N GLN A 108 13.72 -9.60 -2.41
CA GLN A 108 12.86 -9.93 -3.55
C GLN A 108 12.01 -11.18 -3.32
N THR A 109 12.24 -11.89 -2.21
CA THR A 109 11.61 -13.18 -1.88
C THR A 109 11.04 -13.19 -0.48
N CYS A 110 9.97 -13.94 -0.25
CA CYS A 110 9.42 -14.20 1.08
C CYS A 110 9.04 -15.67 1.24
N LEU A 111 9.05 -16.13 2.50
CA LEU A 111 8.59 -17.46 2.88
C LEU A 111 7.08 -17.45 3.12
N LEU A 112 6.44 -18.53 2.69
CA LEU A 112 5.03 -18.82 2.95
C LEU A 112 4.91 -20.05 3.85
N THR A 113 3.79 -20.12 4.58
CA THR A 113 3.41 -21.27 5.39
C THR A 113 2.23 -21.96 4.71
N CYS A 114 2.52 -22.96 3.88
CA CYS A 114 1.53 -23.75 3.16
C CYS A 114 1.32 -25.08 3.89
N GLY A 115 0.08 -25.59 3.92
CA GLY A 115 -0.22 -26.86 4.59
C GLY A 115 0.10 -26.91 6.09
N GLY A 116 0.29 -25.75 6.74
CA GLY A 116 0.71 -25.66 8.15
C GLY A 116 2.21 -25.89 8.40
N LEU A 117 3.03 -26.02 7.35
CA LEU A 117 4.48 -26.20 7.44
C LEU A 117 5.20 -24.86 7.22
N GLU A 118 5.98 -24.41 8.20
CA GLU A 118 6.67 -23.11 8.12
C GLU A 118 7.80 -23.13 7.08
N GLY A 119 7.78 -22.17 6.15
CA GLY A 119 8.80 -22.07 5.10
C GLY A 119 8.70 -23.18 4.08
N SER A 120 7.52 -23.77 3.90
CA SER A 120 7.25 -24.83 2.92
C SER A 120 7.19 -24.33 1.47
N ALA A 121 7.05 -23.01 1.27
CA ALA A 121 6.95 -22.40 -0.04
C ALA A 121 7.64 -21.02 -0.07
N VAL A 122 8.00 -20.57 -1.27
CA VAL A 122 8.63 -19.28 -1.53
C VAL A 122 7.84 -18.52 -2.59
N SER A 123 7.72 -17.21 -2.43
CA SER A 123 7.16 -16.31 -3.43
C SER A 123 7.93 -14.98 -3.51
N HIS A 124 7.50 -14.07 -4.39
CA HIS A 124 8.10 -12.75 -4.60
C HIS A 124 7.60 -11.71 -3.60
N THR A 125 8.45 -10.79 -3.12
CA THR A 125 8.00 -9.63 -2.32
C THR A 125 7.65 -8.40 -3.15
N LEU A 126 8.24 -8.28 -4.35
CA LEU A 126 8.17 -7.11 -5.21
C LEU A 126 7.74 -7.49 -6.63
N ASN A 127 6.88 -6.67 -7.24
CA ASN A 127 6.47 -6.79 -8.64
C ASN A 127 7.47 -6.10 -9.59
N ILE A 128 8.71 -6.59 -9.58
CA ILE A 128 9.79 -6.12 -10.46
C ILE A 128 10.20 -7.26 -11.40
N ASP A 129 10.73 -6.90 -12.56
CA ASP A 129 11.24 -7.87 -13.52
C ASP A 129 12.42 -8.63 -12.94
N LYS A 130 12.38 -9.97 -13.02
CA LYS A 130 13.39 -10.89 -12.52
C LYS A 130 13.83 -11.82 -13.63
N THR A 131 15.13 -12.12 -13.62
CA THR A 131 15.75 -13.11 -14.50
C THR A 131 16.29 -14.31 -13.73
N LEU A 132 16.62 -14.13 -12.44
CA LEU A 132 17.14 -15.16 -11.57
C LEU A 132 16.67 -14.95 -10.13
N ILE A 133 16.21 -16.01 -9.48
CA ILE A 133 16.02 -16.08 -8.03
C ILE A 133 16.71 -17.32 -7.48
N ARG A 134 17.36 -17.18 -6.32
CA ARG A 134 18.02 -18.30 -5.63
C ARG A 134 17.43 -18.48 -4.24
N VAL A 135 17.18 -19.73 -3.88
CA VAL A 135 16.81 -20.11 -2.51
C VAL A 135 17.51 -21.40 -2.13
N ASN A 136 17.77 -21.55 -0.84
CA ASN A 136 18.23 -22.82 -0.29
C ASN A 136 17.02 -23.64 0.17
N TRP A 137 17.11 -24.95 0.01
CA TRP A 137 16.13 -25.90 0.51
C TRP A 137 16.81 -26.96 1.37
N THR A 138 16.19 -27.29 2.49
CA THR A 138 16.65 -28.29 3.44
C THR A 138 15.59 -29.37 3.59
N ALA A 139 16.00 -30.64 3.47
CA ALA A 139 15.10 -31.77 3.66
C ALA A 139 14.72 -31.89 5.15
N THR A 140 13.43 -32.10 5.43
CA THR A 140 12.95 -32.40 6.80
C THR A 140 12.92 -33.91 7.06
N GLU A 141 12.76 -34.71 6.02
CA GLU A 141 12.75 -36.17 6.05
C GLU A 141 13.80 -36.69 5.05
N ALA A 142 14.54 -37.74 5.43
CA ALA A 142 15.83 -38.03 4.80
C ALA A 142 15.80 -38.95 3.56
N GLU A 143 14.63 -39.41 3.08
CA GLU A 143 14.60 -40.67 2.30
C GLU A 143 13.64 -40.73 1.10
N GLN A 144 13.22 -39.60 0.52
CA GLN A 144 12.29 -39.62 -0.62
C GLN A 144 12.75 -38.77 -1.80
N ASP A 145 12.34 -39.16 -3.01
CA ASP A 145 12.48 -38.33 -4.20
C ASP A 145 11.58 -37.09 -4.08
N ILE A 146 12.14 -35.94 -4.44
CA ILE A 146 11.49 -34.64 -4.25
C ILE A 146 11.31 -33.97 -5.60
N THR A 147 10.16 -33.36 -5.81
CA THR A 147 9.89 -32.49 -6.95
C THR A 147 9.86 -31.04 -6.47
N PHE A 148 10.71 -30.20 -7.06
CA PHE A 148 10.54 -28.76 -6.97
C PHE A 148 9.54 -28.33 -8.04
N ARG A 149 8.43 -27.71 -7.63
CA ARG A 149 7.36 -27.26 -8.52
C ARG A 149 7.19 -25.76 -8.41
N ALA A 150 7.17 -25.08 -9.54
CA ALA A 150 7.02 -23.64 -9.63
C ALA A 150 5.87 -23.22 -10.55
N THR A 151 5.26 -22.08 -10.20
CA THR A 151 4.38 -21.29 -11.07
C THR A 151 5.05 -19.96 -11.33
N PHE A 152 5.16 -19.55 -12.59
CA PHE A 152 5.78 -18.31 -13.02
C PHE A 152 4.74 -17.33 -13.56
N LEU A 153 4.76 -16.08 -13.09
CA LEU A 153 3.89 -15.00 -13.53
C LEU A 153 4.71 -13.97 -14.30
N GLN A 154 4.44 -13.81 -15.61
CA GLN A 154 5.09 -12.78 -16.43
C GLN A 154 4.31 -11.45 -16.38
N THR A 155 3.01 -11.51 -16.65
CA THR A 155 2.08 -10.37 -16.52
C THR A 155 0.80 -10.82 -15.83
N PHE A 156 -0.07 -9.90 -15.39
CA PHE A 156 -1.31 -10.24 -14.67
C PHE A 156 -2.17 -11.33 -15.36
N GLY A 157 -2.16 -11.38 -16.69
CA GLY A 157 -2.92 -12.38 -17.46
C GLY A 157 -2.08 -13.51 -18.07
N THR A 158 -0.76 -13.51 -17.87
CA THR A 158 0.16 -14.43 -18.55
C THR A 158 1.05 -15.12 -17.54
N PHE A 159 0.78 -16.40 -17.30
CA PHE A 159 1.49 -17.22 -16.33
C PHE A 159 1.54 -18.69 -16.75
N TRP A 160 2.52 -19.42 -16.24
CA TRP A 160 2.73 -20.85 -16.46
C TRP A 160 2.75 -21.56 -15.11
N GLU A 161 2.07 -22.70 -15.03
CA GLU A 161 2.07 -23.56 -13.85
C GLU A 161 2.85 -24.84 -14.11
N ASN A 162 3.09 -25.62 -13.05
CA ASN A 162 3.66 -26.97 -13.11
C ASN A 162 5.06 -27.05 -13.73
N VAL A 163 5.81 -25.96 -13.74
CA VAL A 163 7.21 -25.97 -14.15
C VAL A 163 8.00 -26.66 -13.04
N ASN A 164 8.54 -27.84 -13.30
CA ASN A 164 9.06 -28.68 -12.23
C ASN A 164 10.36 -29.41 -12.59
N ILE A 165 11.09 -29.84 -11.56
CA ILE A 165 12.30 -30.66 -11.68
C ILE A 165 12.40 -31.63 -10.51
N ILE A 166 12.88 -32.85 -10.78
CA ILE A 166 13.02 -33.91 -9.78
C ILE A 166 14.46 -33.91 -9.23
N LEU A 167 14.56 -33.90 -7.90
CA LEU A 167 15.75 -34.19 -7.12
C LEU A 167 15.67 -35.65 -6.64
N PRO A 168 16.45 -36.57 -7.23
CA PRO A 168 16.44 -37.97 -6.81
C PRO A 168 17.11 -38.15 -5.45
N GLN A 169 16.68 -39.18 -4.73
CA GLN A 169 17.26 -39.60 -3.46
C GLN A 169 18.76 -39.88 -3.63
N ARG A 170 19.57 -39.34 -2.70
CA ARG A 170 21.00 -39.60 -2.67
C ARG A 170 21.24 -40.98 -2.05
N THR A 171 21.52 -42.01 -2.87
CA THR A 171 21.82 -43.36 -2.38
C THR A 171 23.10 -43.31 -1.53
N THR A 172 23.00 -43.55 -0.22
CA THR A 172 24.17 -43.90 0.60
C THR A 172 24.58 -45.32 0.24
N THR A 173 25.37 -45.47 -0.81
CA THR A 173 26.09 -46.73 -1.03
C THR A 173 27.08 -46.86 0.12
N THR A 174 26.80 -47.73 1.09
CA THR A 174 27.80 -48.21 2.05
C THR A 174 28.89 -48.91 1.26
N THR A 175 29.92 -48.16 0.86
CA THR A 175 31.15 -48.70 0.29
C THR A 175 31.85 -49.49 1.39
N THR A 176 31.73 -50.81 1.37
CA THR A 176 32.66 -51.70 2.07
C THR A 176 34.06 -51.45 1.54
N THR A 177 34.90 -50.88 2.39
CA THR A 177 36.34 -50.65 2.25
C THR A 177 37.07 -51.91 1.77
N PRO A 178 37.81 -51.87 0.65
CA PRO A 178 39.02 -52.64 0.49
C PRO A 178 40.22 -51.80 0.97
N GLU A 179 41.08 -52.47 1.72
CA GLU A 179 42.33 -52.03 2.35
C GLU A 179 43.31 -51.31 1.38
N PRO A 180 44.13 -50.35 1.86
CA PRO A 180 44.94 -49.48 1.00
C PRO A 180 46.29 -50.10 0.61
N PRO A 181 46.83 -49.75 -0.57
CA PRO A 181 48.27 -49.72 -0.75
C PRO A 181 48.79 -48.34 -1.16
N THR A 182 49.53 -47.75 -0.23
CA THR A 182 50.87 -47.14 -0.38
C THR A 182 51.17 -46.15 -1.54
N THR A 183 51.42 -44.90 -1.16
CA THR A 183 52.23 -43.85 -1.83
C THR A 183 53.75 -44.12 -1.61
N PRO A 184 54.66 -43.89 -2.57
CA PRO A 184 55.39 -42.60 -2.82
C PRO A 184 55.58 -42.32 -4.36
N GLU A 185 56.00 -41.18 -4.94
CA GLU A 185 56.63 -39.89 -4.56
C GLU A 185 56.52 -38.93 -5.80
N PRO A 186 56.92 -37.62 -5.72
CA PRO A 186 56.55 -36.55 -6.66
C PRO A 186 57.67 -36.17 -7.67
N ILE A 187 57.31 -35.73 -8.90
CA ILE A 187 58.29 -35.17 -9.87
C ILE A 187 57.70 -34.02 -10.72
N THR A 188 58.19 -32.79 -10.40
CA THR A 188 58.53 -31.58 -11.20
C THR A 188 57.65 -30.95 -12.29
N THR A 189 57.40 -29.65 -12.10
CA THR A 189 57.25 -28.51 -13.06
C THR A 189 58.67 -27.98 -13.46
N PRO A 190 58.93 -26.97 -14.34
CA PRO A 190 58.18 -26.23 -15.40
C PRO A 190 58.91 -26.16 -16.77
N VAL A 191 58.29 -25.59 -17.84
CA VAL A 191 58.91 -24.60 -18.77
C VAL A 191 57.80 -23.76 -19.48
N PRO A 192 57.95 -22.42 -19.63
CA PRO A 192 57.04 -21.52 -20.36
C PRO A 192 57.53 -21.21 -21.80
N ILE A 193 56.62 -20.82 -22.72
CA ILE A 193 56.98 -20.32 -24.06
C ILE A 193 56.13 -19.09 -24.45
N THR A 194 56.79 -17.94 -24.35
CA THR A 194 56.99 -16.80 -25.28
C THR A 194 55.90 -16.28 -26.25
N THR A 195 55.70 -14.96 -26.12
CA THR A 195 55.21 -13.92 -27.06
C THR A 195 55.93 -13.92 -28.43
N PRO A 196 55.36 -13.28 -29.47
CA PRO A 196 55.90 -11.96 -29.86
C PRO A 196 54.84 -10.90 -30.25
N GLU A 197 55.37 -9.70 -30.44
CA GLU A 197 54.81 -8.34 -30.35
C GLU A 197 54.41 -7.71 -31.71
N LEU A 198 53.72 -6.56 -31.60
CA LEU A 198 53.56 -5.43 -32.55
C LEU A 198 52.51 -5.61 -33.67
N THR A 199 51.63 -4.64 -33.92
CA THR A 199 51.93 -3.48 -34.80
C THR A 199 50.92 -2.32 -34.62
N THR A 200 51.46 -1.13 -34.82
CA THR A 200 51.00 0.28 -34.79
C THR A 200 49.72 0.70 -35.53
N THR A 201 49.01 1.70 -34.95
CA THR A 201 48.59 3.05 -35.45
C THR A 201 48.20 3.19 -36.94
N PRO A 202 47.11 3.89 -37.35
CA PRO A 202 46.90 5.31 -36.98
C PRO A 202 45.46 5.85 -36.82
N GLU A 203 45.35 6.91 -36.01
CA GLU A 203 44.35 7.99 -36.11
C GLU A 203 44.67 8.86 -37.36
N PRO A 204 43.71 9.53 -38.02
CA PRO A 204 43.06 10.71 -37.42
C PRO A 204 41.58 10.89 -37.84
N THR A 205 40.86 11.81 -37.21
CA THR A 205 40.25 13.01 -37.86
C THR A 205 39.11 13.60 -37.03
N THR A 206 39.40 14.82 -36.55
CA THR A 206 38.54 15.94 -36.16
C THR A 206 37.46 16.33 -37.17
N THR A 207 36.24 16.62 -36.69
CA THR A 207 35.28 17.56 -37.31
C THR A 207 34.30 18.07 -36.23
N PRO A 208 33.55 19.19 -36.42
CA PRO A 208 33.81 20.43 -35.71
C PRO A 208 32.66 20.90 -34.79
N GLU A 209 33.02 21.84 -33.94
CA GLU A 209 32.14 22.74 -33.20
C GLU A 209 31.25 23.55 -34.16
N LEU A 210 29.93 23.55 -33.91
CA LEU A 210 28.98 24.45 -34.55
C LEU A 210 28.23 25.26 -33.47
N THR A 211 28.69 26.49 -33.30
CA THR A 211 27.95 27.58 -32.66
C THR A 211 26.79 27.99 -33.56
N THR A 212 25.57 28.04 -33.05
CA THR A 212 24.51 28.94 -33.55
C THR A 212 23.41 29.13 -32.51
N THR A 213 23.35 30.35 -31.98
CA THR A 213 22.20 30.98 -31.32
C THR A 213 21.05 31.12 -32.33
N PRO A 214 19.78 30.98 -31.91
CA PRO A 214 18.89 32.15 -32.02
C PRO A 214 17.91 32.33 -30.84
N GLU A 215 17.84 33.59 -30.40
CA GLU A 215 16.63 34.37 -30.13
C GLU A 215 15.58 33.86 -29.14
N THR A 216 15.86 34.17 -27.87
CA THR A 216 14.84 34.48 -26.86
C THR A 216 14.40 35.94 -27.03
N SER A 217 13.30 36.23 -27.73
CA SER A 217 12.68 37.57 -27.63
C SER A 217 11.18 37.67 -27.99
N THR A 218 10.56 36.66 -28.60
CA THR A 218 9.16 36.80 -29.07
C THR A 218 8.10 36.14 -28.18
N PHE A 219 8.48 35.37 -27.15
CA PHE A 219 7.52 34.65 -26.31
C PHE A 219 6.94 35.47 -25.13
N LEU A 220 7.60 36.56 -24.72
CA LEU A 220 7.13 37.38 -23.58
C LEU A 220 6.09 38.44 -23.95
N GLN A 221 5.86 38.73 -25.23
CA GLN A 221 4.85 39.70 -25.66
C GLN A 221 3.45 39.09 -25.84
N SER A 222 3.35 37.77 -26.01
CA SER A 222 2.05 37.08 -26.16
C SER A 222 1.34 36.81 -24.83
N TYR A 223 2.06 36.80 -23.70
CA TYR A 223 1.47 36.57 -22.38
C TYR A 223 0.96 37.85 -21.71
N GLY A 224 1.57 39.01 -21.99
CA GLY A 224 1.13 40.30 -21.43
C GLY A 224 -0.24 40.73 -21.97
N THR A 225 -0.46 40.59 -23.27
CA THR A 225 -1.71 40.99 -23.94
C THR A 225 -2.88 40.06 -23.60
N PHE A 226 -2.62 38.81 -23.23
CA PHE A 226 -3.66 37.87 -22.83
C PHE A 226 -4.28 38.24 -21.47
N TRP A 227 -3.47 38.60 -20.47
CA TRP A 227 -3.98 39.00 -19.15
C TRP A 227 -4.65 40.38 -19.15
N GLU A 228 -4.19 41.29 -20.02
CA GLU A 228 -4.78 42.62 -20.16
C GLU A 228 -6.16 42.57 -20.83
N ASN A 229 -6.32 41.70 -21.85
CA ASN A 229 -7.62 41.44 -22.48
C ASN A 229 -8.59 40.67 -21.57
N VAL A 230 -8.10 39.76 -20.72
CA VAL A 230 -8.94 39.06 -19.72
C VAL A 230 -9.44 40.04 -18.65
N ASN A 231 -8.61 40.99 -18.19
CA ASN A 231 -9.03 42.02 -17.24
C ASN A 231 -10.06 43.00 -17.83
N ILE A 232 -9.98 43.31 -19.13
CA ILE A 232 -10.96 44.15 -19.83
C ILE A 232 -12.29 43.41 -20.01
N ILE A 233 -12.26 42.11 -20.35
CA ILE A 233 -13.47 41.29 -20.47
C ILE A 233 -14.14 41.10 -19.09
N LEU A 234 -13.37 40.97 -18.00
CA LEU A 234 -13.92 40.90 -16.64
C LEU A 234 -14.50 42.24 -16.15
N SER A 235 -13.99 43.37 -16.66
CA SER A 235 -14.50 44.71 -16.32
C SER A 235 -15.82 45.05 -17.01
N GLN A 236 -16.12 44.46 -18.16
CA GLN A 236 -17.29 44.83 -18.98
C GLN A 236 -18.57 44.05 -18.63
N HIS A 237 -18.47 42.96 -17.86
CA HIS A 237 -19.62 42.16 -17.42
C HIS A 237 -20.05 42.44 -15.97
N THR A 238 -19.91 43.69 -15.51
CA THR A 238 -20.45 44.13 -14.22
C THR A 238 -21.93 44.48 -14.37
N THR A 239 -22.78 43.47 -14.55
CA THR A 239 -24.23 43.63 -14.47
C THR A 239 -24.66 43.35 -13.03
N THR A 240 -25.00 44.42 -12.30
CA THR A 240 -25.70 44.44 -10.99
C THR A 240 -25.16 43.48 -9.92
N ILE A 241 -24.21 43.96 -9.11
CA ILE A 241 -23.62 43.29 -7.95
C ILE A 241 -24.63 43.16 -6.79
N PRO A 242 -24.92 41.95 -6.27
CA PRO A 242 -25.29 41.76 -4.88
C PRO A 242 -24.04 41.31 -4.08
N SER A 243 -23.53 42.19 -3.21
CA SER A 243 -22.63 41.90 -2.07
C SER A 243 -21.45 40.91 -2.26
N THR A 244 -20.27 41.41 -2.58
CA THR A 244 -18.98 40.66 -2.54
C THR A 244 -18.72 39.94 -1.21
N THR A 245 -19.17 40.51 -0.09
CA THR A 245 -19.07 39.93 1.26
C THR A 245 -19.87 38.65 1.49
N LYS A 246 -21.03 38.47 0.83
CA LYS A 246 -21.83 37.24 1.00
C LYS A 246 -21.23 36.04 0.26
N PHE A 247 -20.62 36.28 -0.90
CA PHE A 247 -19.98 35.24 -1.69
C PHE A 247 -18.76 34.64 -0.97
N SER A 248 -17.91 35.50 -0.43
CA SER A 248 -16.73 35.13 0.35
C SER A 248 -17.08 34.32 1.62
N ALA A 249 -18.08 34.74 2.38
CA ALA A 249 -18.56 34.00 3.55
C ALA A 249 -19.09 32.60 3.19
N ASN A 250 -19.75 32.45 2.03
CA ASN A 250 -20.23 31.15 1.57
C ASN A 250 -19.09 30.20 1.17
N ILE A 251 -17.96 30.73 0.69
CA ILE A 251 -16.77 29.95 0.35
C ILE A 251 -16.12 29.37 1.62
N GLU A 252 -15.97 30.18 2.67
CA GLU A 252 -15.42 29.71 3.95
C GLU A 252 -16.30 28.62 4.59
N ARG A 253 -17.63 28.81 4.54
CA ARG A 253 -18.62 27.81 4.99
C ARG A 253 -18.53 26.51 4.22
N ALA A 254 -18.29 26.58 2.91
CA ALA A 254 -18.06 25.40 2.08
C ALA A 254 -16.79 24.64 2.52
N GLY A 255 -15.70 25.34 2.88
CA GLY A 255 -14.51 24.70 3.44
C GLY A 255 -14.81 23.93 4.73
N ILE A 256 -15.54 24.55 5.67
CA ILE A 256 -15.93 23.89 6.93
C ILE A 256 -16.85 22.69 6.66
N ALA A 257 -17.74 22.79 5.67
CA ALA A 257 -18.60 21.67 5.27
C ALA A 257 -17.79 20.50 4.70
N LEU A 258 -16.74 20.76 3.90
CA LEU A 258 -15.83 19.70 3.43
C LEU A 258 -15.12 19.00 4.59
N MET A 259 -14.73 19.74 5.64
CA MET A 259 -14.15 19.16 6.86
C MET A 259 -15.17 18.30 7.64
N CYS A 260 -16.46 18.65 7.60
CA CYS A 260 -17.51 17.79 8.17
C CYS A 260 -17.63 16.48 7.39
N PHE A 261 -17.57 16.53 6.04
CA PHE A 261 -17.58 15.33 5.20
C PHE A 261 -16.35 14.46 5.41
N ASP A 262 -15.15 15.06 5.49
CA ASP A 262 -13.89 14.39 5.82
C ASP A 262 -14.00 13.61 7.14
N SER A 263 -14.58 14.25 8.16
CA SER A 263 -14.84 13.58 9.43
C SER A 263 -15.74 12.35 9.27
N VAL A 264 -16.88 12.46 8.58
CA VAL A 264 -17.79 11.31 8.41
C VAL A 264 -17.11 10.15 7.66
N LEU A 265 -16.42 10.45 6.55
CA LEU A 265 -15.74 9.44 5.72
C LEU A 265 -14.73 8.61 6.52
N MET A 266 -13.93 9.26 7.37
CA MET A 266 -12.95 8.58 8.20
C MET A 266 -13.58 7.63 9.24
N VAL A 267 -14.73 8.00 9.83
CA VAL A 267 -15.45 7.15 10.80
C VAL A 267 -16.07 5.95 10.12
N GLU A 268 -16.84 6.20 9.05
CA GLU A 268 -17.57 5.16 8.33
C GLU A 268 -16.62 4.09 7.81
N MET A 269 -15.51 4.51 7.21
CA MET A 269 -14.57 3.57 6.65
C MET A 269 -13.96 2.66 7.71
N LYS A 270 -13.47 3.23 8.82
CA LYS A 270 -12.79 2.43 9.86
C LYS A 270 -13.72 1.43 10.52
N GLY A 271 -15.01 1.72 10.67
CA GLY A 271 -15.95 0.73 11.17
C GLY A 271 -16.52 -0.21 10.09
N ILE A 272 -16.63 0.17 8.80
CA ILE A 272 -16.89 -0.80 7.71
C ILE A 272 -15.78 -1.85 7.64
N CYS A 273 -14.51 -1.43 7.78
CA CYS A 273 -13.35 -2.33 7.91
C CYS A 273 -13.45 -3.29 9.10
N ASN A 274 -14.17 -2.89 10.16
CA ASN A 274 -14.38 -3.68 11.36
C ASN A 274 -15.58 -4.64 11.24
N ILE A 275 -16.64 -4.22 10.54
CA ILE A 275 -17.91 -4.93 10.42
C ILE A 275 -17.93 -5.93 9.24
N GLY A 276 -17.27 -5.62 8.13
CA GLY A 276 -17.57 -6.29 6.86
C GLY A 276 -17.16 -7.77 6.76
N LYS A 277 -16.51 -8.35 7.79
CA LYS A 277 -16.37 -9.81 7.93
C LYS A 277 -17.71 -10.53 8.10
N VAL A 278 -18.76 -9.84 8.57
CA VAL A 278 -20.07 -10.44 8.87
C VAL A 278 -21.04 -10.37 7.68
N LEU A 279 -20.81 -9.44 6.74
CA LEU A 279 -21.76 -9.10 5.67
C LEU A 279 -21.43 -9.70 4.30
N LEU A 280 -20.18 -10.09 4.04
CA LEU A 280 -19.76 -10.64 2.75
C LEU A 280 -19.47 -12.14 2.87
N ALA A 281 -20.02 -12.90 1.91
CA ALA A 281 -19.96 -14.36 1.88
C ALA A 281 -18.57 -14.94 1.51
N SER A 282 -17.61 -14.11 1.10
CA SER A 282 -16.24 -14.53 0.78
C SER A 282 -15.19 -13.69 1.52
N GLU A 283 -14.39 -14.36 2.36
CA GLU A 283 -13.38 -13.71 3.22
C GLU A 283 -12.24 -13.07 2.40
N ALA A 284 -11.86 -13.68 1.28
CA ALA A 284 -10.83 -13.20 0.36
C ALA A 284 -11.21 -11.89 -0.35
N VAL A 285 -12.44 -11.82 -0.90
CA VAL A 285 -12.94 -10.62 -1.59
C VAL A 285 -13.11 -9.47 -0.60
N PHE A 286 -13.64 -9.75 0.59
CA PHE A 286 -13.72 -8.73 1.63
C PHE A 286 -12.33 -8.21 2.04
N HIS A 287 -11.33 -9.08 2.19
CA HIS A 287 -9.98 -8.67 2.52
C HIS A 287 -9.37 -7.75 1.45
N HIS A 288 -9.54 -8.09 0.16
CA HIS A 288 -9.05 -7.27 -0.95
C HIS A 288 -9.79 -5.92 -1.06
N ILE A 289 -11.13 -5.92 -0.98
CA ILE A 289 -11.95 -4.70 -1.00
C ILE A 289 -11.59 -3.79 0.18
N ASN A 290 -11.48 -4.34 1.38
CA ASN A 290 -11.11 -3.61 2.58
C ASN A 290 -9.73 -2.96 2.45
N LYS A 291 -8.76 -3.66 1.86
CA LYS A 291 -7.41 -3.14 1.62
C LYS A 291 -7.41 -1.97 0.62
N VAL A 292 -8.05 -2.15 -0.54
CA VAL A 292 -8.14 -1.12 -1.59
C VAL A 292 -8.93 0.10 -1.10
N SER A 293 -10.05 -0.15 -0.43
CA SER A 293 -10.92 0.89 0.07
C SER A 293 -10.20 1.75 1.12
N LYS A 294 -9.36 1.18 2.00
CA LYS A 294 -8.62 1.97 3.02
C LYS A 294 -7.73 3.03 2.38
N VAL A 295 -7.01 2.64 1.32
CA VAL A 295 -6.14 3.57 0.59
C VAL A 295 -6.99 4.60 -0.16
N ALA A 296 -8.05 4.16 -0.85
CA ALA A 296 -8.93 5.05 -1.62
C ALA A 296 -9.60 6.11 -0.75
N VAL A 297 -10.10 5.75 0.44
CA VAL A 297 -10.74 6.70 1.36
C VAL A 297 -9.74 7.71 1.89
N ASN A 298 -8.53 7.29 2.30
CA ASN A 298 -7.53 8.24 2.78
C ASN A 298 -7.12 9.22 1.66
N VAL A 299 -7.00 8.76 0.41
CA VAL A 299 -6.76 9.63 -0.76
C VAL A 299 -7.91 10.61 -0.97
N LEU A 300 -9.17 10.17 -0.84
CA LEU A 300 -10.33 11.04 -0.91
C LEU A 300 -10.32 12.09 0.22
N CYS A 301 -9.93 11.71 1.44
CA CYS A 301 -9.78 12.63 2.57
C CYS A 301 -8.71 13.69 2.26
N VAL A 302 -7.55 13.31 1.72
CA VAL A 302 -6.53 14.28 1.28
C VAL A 302 -7.10 15.25 0.24
N ALA A 303 -7.90 14.74 -0.71
CA ALA A 303 -8.52 15.59 -1.72
C ALA A 303 -9.53 16.58 -1.12
N LEU A 304 -10.31 16.18 -0.12
CA LEU A 304 -11.24 17.05 0.62
C LEU A 304 -10.49 18.10 1.44
N GLU A 305 -9.39 17.71 2.11
CA GLU A 305 -8.53 18.62 2.87
C GLU A 305 -7.89 19.68 1.97
N ILE A 306 -7.32 19.28 0.83
CA ILE A 306 -6.75 20.21 -0.16
C ILE A 306 -7.84 21.15 -0.68
N SER A 307 -9.03 20.59 -0.99
CA SER A 307 -10.17 21.37 -1.48
C SER A 307 -10.61 22.41 -0.43
N SER A 308 -10.68 22.03 0.85
CA SER A 308 -10.96 22.95 1.95
C SER A 308 -9.87 24.01 2.12
N LEU A 309 -8.60 23.64 1.98
CA LEU A 309 -7.47 24.57 2.06
C LEU A 309 -7.56 25.64 0.96
N ILE A 310 -7.92 25.23 -0.25
CA ILE A 310 -8.15 26.14 -1.39
C ILE A 310 -9.32 27.07 -1.08
N LEU A 311 -10.45 26.55 -0.58
CA LEU A 311 -11.61 27.37 -0.21
C LEU A 311 -11.23 28.41 0.88
N PHE A 312 -10.49 28.01 1.91
CA PHE A 312 -9.99 28.94 2.92
C PHE A 312 -8.97 29.95 2.39
N SER A 313 -8.28 29.64 1.29
CA SER A 313 -7.32 30.55 0.65
C SER A 313 -8.00 31.57 -0.26
N ILE A 314 -9.18 31.26 -0.79
CA ILE A 314 -9.98 32.14 -1.66
C ILE A 314 -10.94 33.02 -0.85
N GLY A 315 -11.35 32.58 0.34
CA GLY A 315 -12.15 33.40 1.26
C GLY A 315 -11.46 34.72 1.60
N ASP A 316 -12.24 35.80 1.76
CA ASP A 316 -11.70 37.13 2.10
C ASP A 316 -11.05 37.14 3.49
N SER A 317 -11.41 36.22 4.39
CA SER A 317 -10.76 36.05 5.69
C SER A 317 -9.62 35.04 5.57
N PHE A 318 -8.47 35.49 5.06
CA PHE A 318 -7.24 34.69 5.12
C PHE A 318 -6.84 34.46 6.59
N LYS A 319 -7.34 33.36 7.17
CA LYS A 319 -7.08 32.99 8.55
C LYS A 319 -5.98 31.97 8.61
N VAL A 320 -4.82 32.44 9.04
CA VAL A 320 -3.60 31.65 9.24
C VAL A 320 -3.87 30.39 10.08
N ILE A 321 -4.81 30.45 11.03
CA ILE A 321 -5.19 29.32 11.88
C ILE A 321 -5.80 28.16 11.07
N PHE A 322 -6.82 28.41 10.23
CA PHE A 322 -7.43 27.35 9.42
C PHE A 322 -6.42 26.75 8.44
N PHE A 323 -5.62 27.62 7.82
CA PHE A 323 -4.57 27.20 6.91
C PHE A 323 -3.53 26.30 7.59
N ALA A 324 -3.05 26.67 8.77
CA ALA A 324 -2.07 25.90 9.52
C ALA A 324 -2.62 24.55 9.97
N LEU A 325 -3.86 24.52 10.49
CA LEU A 325 -4.50 23.28 10.96
C LEU A 325 -4.73 22.30 9.81
N VAL A 326 -5.26 22.78 8.68
CA VAL A 326 -5.51 21.91 7.52
C VAL A 326 -4.20 21.41 6.90
N CYS A 327 -3.14 22.22 6.85
CA CYS A 327 -1.81 21.76 6.44
C CYS A 327 -1.29 20.62 7.33
N VAL A 328 -1.46 20.72 8.66
CA VAL A 328 -1.07 19.66 9.60
C VAL A 328 -1.89 18.39 9.34
N MET A 329 -3.20 18.52 9.09
CA MET A 329 -4.07 17.39 8.76
C MET A 329 -3.61 16.66 7.49
N ILE A 330 -3.30 17.38 6.41
CA ILE A 330 -2.79 16.80 5.16
C ILE A 330 -1.51 15.97 5.41
N VAL A 331 -0.60 16.47 6.26
CA VAL A 331 0.63 15.75 6.61
C VAL A 331 0.32 14.49 7.43
N ILE A 332 -0.58 14.58 8.42
CA ILE A 332 -0.98 13.43 9.23
C ILE A 332 -1.64 12.36 8.36
N ASN A 333 -2.54 12.75 7.47
CA ASN A 333 -3.25 11.84 6.57
C ASN A 333 -2.29 11.19 5.55
N SER A 334 -1.34 11.98 5.01
CA SER A 334 -0.25 11.45 4.17
C SER A 334 0.62 10.44 4.93
N THR A 335 0.89 10.69 6.21
CA THR A 335 1.61 9.76 7.09
C THR A 335 0.79 8.48 7.32
N GLU A 336 -0.52 8.59 7.52
CA GLU A 336 -1.42 7.44 7.66
C GLU A 336 -1.41 6.56 6.40
N ILE A 337 -1.45 7.15 5.20
CA ILE A 337 -1.31 6.43 3.92
C ILE A 337 0.00 5.64 3.88
N ILE A 338 1.12 6.26 4.27
CA ILE A 338 2.43 5.61 4.31
C ILE A 338 2.43 4.45 5.30
N VAL A 339 1.92 4.65 6.52
CA VAL A 339 1.87 3.61 7.56
C VAL A 339 0.99 2.44 7.14
N VAL A 340 -0.18 2.70 6.54
CA VAL A 340 -1.06 1.66 6.01
C VAL A 340 -0.36 0.87 4.90
N SER A 341 0.37 1.56 4.01
CA SER A 341 1.11 0.94 2.91
C SER A 341 2.30 0.10 3.40
N LEU A 342 3.01 0.55 4.44
CA LEU A 342 4.07 -0.22 5.09
C LEU A 342 3.51 -1.44 5.82
N GLY A 343 2.36 -1.31 6.47
CA GLY A 343 1.68 -2.42 7.13
C GLY A 343 1.24 -3.52 6.18
N ILE A 344 0.91 -3.16 4.93
CA ILE A 344 0.61 -4.11 3.85
C ILE A 344 1.85 -4.90 3.41
N ARG A 345 3.04 -4.27 3.44
CA ARG A 345 4.31 -4.88 3.02
C ARG A 345 4.97 -5.73 4.12
N SER A 346 4.58 -5.50 5.37
CA SER A 346 5.24 -6.06 6.55
C SER A 346 4.71 -7.44 6.92
N GLY A 347 5.58 -8.31 7.45
CA GLY A 347 5.19 -9.60 8.04
C GLY A 347 4.26 -9.46 9.27
N PRO A 348 3.85 -10.59 9.89
CA PRO A 348 2.82 -10.63 10.93
C PRO A 348 3.06 -9.71 12.14
N GLU A 349 4.32 -9.50 12.50
CA GLU A 349 4.70 -8.64 13.63
C GLU A 349 4.71 -7.15 13.25
N GLY A 350 5.28 -6.80 12.10
CA GLY A 350 5.29 -5.42 11.59
C GLY A 350 3.88 -4.90 11.27
N LYS A 351 2.97 -5.78 10.82
CA LYS A 351 1.55 -5.44 10.59
C LYS A 351 0.86 -4.93 11.84
N LYS A 352 1.13 -5.54 13.02
CA LYS A 352 0.53 -5.12 14.30
C LYS A 352 1.00 -3.72 14.71
N ILE A 353 2.28 -3.43 14.50
CA ILE A 353 2.89 -2.13 14.81
C ILE A 353 2.32 -1.04 13.88
N CYS A 354 2.23 -1.33 12.58
CA CYS A 354 1.66 -0.40 11.61
C CYS A 354 0.17 -0.14 11.86
N GLU A 355 -0.61 -1.16 12.21
CA GLU A 355 -2.03 -0.99 12.55
C GLU A 355 -2.21 -0.12 13.80
N TYR A 356 -1.35 -0.29 14.81
CA TYR A 356 -1.34 0.57 15.99
C TYR A 356 -0.98 2.01 15.63
N ALA A 357 0.10 2.22 14.88
CA ALA A 357 0.51 3.55 14.43
C ALA A 357 -0.58 4.25 13.61
N ALA A 358 -1.25 3.52 12.69
CA ALA A 358 -2.36 4.05 11.91
C ALA A 358 -3.57 4.43 12.80
N ASN A 359 -3.83 3.69 13.88
CA ASN A 359 -4.88 4.06 14.83
C ASN A 359 -4.54 5.32 15.62
N VAL A 360 -3.26 5.51 15.99
CA VAL A 360 -2.79 6.75 16.63
C VAL A 360 -2.92 7.93 15.67
N CYS A 361 -2.45 7.80 14.42
CA CYS A 361 -2.60 8.83 13.39
C CYS A 361 -4.06 9.22 13.18
N PHE A 362 -4.95 8.23 13.08
CA PHE A 362 -6.40 8.45 12.98
C PHE A 362 -6.96 9.28 14.14
N VAL A 363 -6.61 8.95 15.39
CA VAL A 363 -7.08 9.71 16.57
C VAL A 363 -6.58 11.15 16.53
N ILE A 364 -5.31 11.35 16.18
CA ILE A 364 -4.74 12.70 16.07
C ILE A 364 -5.45 13.48 14.95
N HIS A 365 -5.59 12.89 13.77
CA HIS A 365 -6.30 13.49 12.63
C HIS A 365 -7.70 13.95 13.05
N LYS A 366 -8.45 13.08 13.73
CA LYS A 366 -9.80 13.39 14.25
C LYS A 366 -9.86 14.58 15.19
N ILE A 367 -8.92 14.69 16.11
CA ILE A 367 -8.86 15.83 17.04
C ILE A 367 -8.65 17.13 16.25
N PHE A 368 -7.77 17.13 15.25
CA PHE A 368 -7.54 18.30 14.41
C PHE A 368 -8.76 18.63 13.53
N THR A 369 -9.42 17.64 12.94
CA THR A 369 -10.66 17.86 12.16
C THR A 369 -11.73 18.51 13.04
N ILE A 370 -11.99 17.99 14.25
CA ILE A 370 -12.96 18.58 15.18
C ILE A 370 -12.55 20.01 15.55
N ALA A 371 -11.28 20.28 15.79
CA ALA A 371 -10.81 21.62 16.10
C ALA A 371 -11.08 22.60 14.95
N VAL A 372 -10.85 22.21 13.69
CA VAL A 372 -11.17 23.02 12.51
C VAL A 372 -12.67 23.27 12.41
N ILE A 373 -13.50 22.24 12.57
CA ILE A 373 -14.96 22.39 12.51
C ILE A 373 -15.46 23.29 13.66
N PHE A 374 -14.94 23.12 14.88
CA PHE A 374 -15.31 23.92 16.05
C PHE A 374 -14.96 25.40 15.84
N LEU A 375 -13.74 25.70 15.40
CA LEU A 375 -13.33 27.06 15.07
C LEU A 375 -14.19 27.64 13.93
N GLY A 376 -14.53 26.81 12.94
CA GLY A 376 -15.42 27.19 11.86
C GLY A 376 -16.82 27.57 12.32
N VAL A 377 -17.38 26.81 13.27
CA VAL A 377 -18.68 27.10 13.89
C VAL A 377 -18.63 28.33 14.77
N MET A 378 -17.60 28.48 15.61
CA MET A 378 -17.43 29.65 16.49
C MET A 378 -17.36 30.95 15.70
N GLU A 379 -16.71 30.94 14.54
CA GLU A 379 -16.61 32.14 13.69
C GLU A 379 -17.92 32.48 12.98
N ASN A 380 -18.69 31.45 12.62
CA ASN A 380 -19.94 31.58 11.92
C ASN A 380 -21.14 31.73 12.85
N ASP A 381 -20.94 31.80 14.16
CA ASP A 381 -22.04 31.84 15.13
C ASP A 381 -22.89 33.11 14.92
N CYS A 382 -24.21 32.92 14.79
CA CYS A 382 -25.19 34.00 14.59
C CYS A 382 -26.00 34.30 15.87
N GLY A 383 -25.65 33.70 17.01
CA GLY A 383 -26.29 33.98 18.28
C GLY A 383 -25.80 35.30 18.90
N ASN A 384 -26.72 36.12 19.44
CA ASN A 384 -26.36 37.31 20.22
C ASN A 384 -25.63 36.97 21.53
N ASN A 385 -25.74 35.73 22.02
CA ASN A 385 -25.04 35.19 23.18
C ASN A 385 -24.52 33.77 22.90
N VAL A 386 -23.26 33.50 23.22
CA VAL A 386 -22.58 32.21 23.01
C VAL A 386 -23.32 31.04 23.70
N GLY A 387 -23.98 31.29 24.84
CA GLY A 387 -24.71 30.25 25.59
C GLY A 387 -26.04 29.79 24.96
N ASP A 388 -26.62 30.60 24.06
CA ASP A 388 -27.93 30.31 23.46
C ASP A 388 -27.83 29.74 22.04
N SER A 389 -26.63 29.72 21.46
CA SER A 389 -26.42 29.21 20.11
C SER A 389 -26.80 27.74 19.97
N TRP A 390 -27.82 27.48 19.15
CA TRP A 390 -28.23 26.12 18.77
C TRP A 390 -27.08 25.38 18.10
N LEU A 391 -26.35 26.04 17.20
CA LEU A 391 -25.27 25.43 16.44
C LEU A 391 -24.11 25.00 17.35
N LEU A 392 -23.77 25.82 18.35
CA LEU A 392 -22.76 25.47 19.35
C LEU A 392 -23.19 24.27 20.21
N LYS A 393 -24.46 24.20 20.63
CA LYS A 393 -25.00 23.05 21.37
C LYS A 393 -24.91 21.76 20.55
N VAL A 394 -25.24 21.83 19.26
CA VAL A 394 -25.10 20.69 18.33
C VAL A 394 -23.63 20.30 18.16
N MET A 395 -22.71 21.26 18.07
CA MET A 395 -21.26 21.01 17.99
C MET A 395 -20.73 20.28 19.23
N ILE A 396 -21.16 20.69 20.43
CA ILE A 396 -20.76 20.03 21.68
C ILE A 396 -21.27 18.59 21.69
N ALA A 397 -22.54 18.38 21.33
CA ALA A 397 -23.11 17.04 21.24
C ALA A 397 -22.37 16.16 20.21
N PHE A 398 -22.02 16.72 19.04
CA PHE A 398 -21.24 16.05 18.02
C PHE A 398 -19.85 15.65 18.54
N THR A 399 -19.16 16.53 19.27
CA THR A 399 -17.83 16.25 19.83
C THR A 399 -17.87 15.08 20.81
N VAL A 400 -18.89 15.04 21.70
CA VAL A 400 -19.10 13.92 22.62
C VAL A 400 -19.42 12.64 21.84
N TRP A 401 -20.26 12.73 20.81
CA TRP A 401 -20.64 11.59 19.97
C TRP A 401 -19.44 11.02 19.20
N ASP A 402 -18.59 11.86 18.63
CA ASP A 402 -17.39 11.44 17.92
C ASP A 402 -16.39 10.77 18.89
N PHE A 403 -16.24 11.29 20.11
CA PHE A 403 -15.42 10.64 21.13
C PHE A 403 -15.91 9.22 21.48
N LEU A 404 -17.24 9.02 21.57
CA LEU A 404 -17.82 7.68 21.76
C LEU A 404 -17.53 6.76 20.57
N ASN A 405 -17.58 7.28 19.34
CA ASN A 405 -17.21 6.54 18.14
C ASN A 405 -15.74 6.12 18.16
N VAL A 406 -14.83 7.03 18.52
CA VAL A 406 -13.40 6.74 18.62
C VAL A 406 -13.14 5.65 19.65
N ILE A 407 -13.75 5.73 20.85
CA ILE A 407 -13.65 4.69 21.87
C ILE A 407 -14.14 3.34 21.32
N TRP A 408 -15.31 3.33 20.67
CA TRP A 408 -15.89 2.12 20.10
C TRP A 408 -14.95 1.47 19.07
N ILE A 409 -14.38 2.25 18.16
CA ILE A 409 -13.41 1.79 17.15
C ILE A 409 -12.16 1.19 17.82
N VAL A 410 -11.62 1.85 18.85
CA VAL A 410 -10.44 1.37 19.58
C VAL A 410 -10.73 0.04 20.28
N ILE A 411 -11.89 -0.09 20.94
CA ILE A 411 -12.33 -1.35 21.57
C ILE A 411 -12.38 -2.48 20.53
N LEU A 412 -13.03 -2.27 19.38
CA LEU A 412 -13.09 -3.27 18.32
C LEU A 412 -11.71 -3.64 17.76
N SER A 413 -10.79 -2.67 17.67
CA SER A 413 -9.41 -2.91 17.23
C SER A 413 -8.57 -3.72 18.23
N SER A 414 -8.95 -3.67 19.52
CA SER A 414 -8.28 -4.42 20.58
C SER A 414 -8.78 -5.88 20.64
N GLU A 415 -10.08 -6.10 20.43
CA GLU A 415 -10.68 -7.43 20.48
C GLU A 415 -10.23 -8.33 19.31
N LYS A 416 -10.02 -7.75 18.12
CA LYS A 416 -9.42 -8.45 16.95
C LYS A 416 -8.07 -9.13 17.26
N ARG A 417 -7.32 -8.63 18.25
CA ARG A 417 -6.00 -9.19 18.64
C ARG A 417 -6.11 -10.39 19.58
N GLY A 418 -7.21 -10.56 20.31
CA GLY A 418 -7.39 -11.66 21.27
C GLY A 418 -7.85 -12.99 20.65
N HIS A 419 -8.35 -13.00 19.41
CA HIS A 419 -9.06 -14.15 18.84
C HIS A 419 -8.20 -15.07 17.93
N LEU A 420 -6.89 -14.83 17.81
CA LEU A 420 -6.00 -15.58 16.92
C LEU A 420 -5.54 -16.95 17.46
N GLY A 421 -6.24 -17.53 18.45
CA GLY A 421 -5.77 -18.73 19.14
C GLY A 421 -6.83 -19.71 19.67
N MET A 422 -8.09 -19.67 19.24
CA MET A 422 -9.11 -20.61 19.74
C MET A 422 -9.80 -21.38 18.61
N SER A 423 -9.45 -22.67 18.50
CA SER A 423 -10.18 -23.67 17.71
C SER A 423 -11.62 -23.79 18.21
N GLU A 424 -12.59 -23.39 17.38
CA GLU A 424 -14.02 -23.42 17.71
C GLU A 424 -14.57 -24.85 17.65
N ARG A 425 -14.77 -25.48 18.80
CA ARG A 425 -15.28 -26.87 18.86
C ARG A 425 -16.67 -27.05 19.47
N ASN A 426 -17.45 -25.99 19.80
CA ASN A 426 -18.78 -26.14 20.42
C ASN A 426 -19.93 -25.31 19.82
N LYS A 427 -21.11 -25.95 19.66
CA LYS A 427 -22.37 -25.37 19.12
C LYS A 427 -22.90 -24.19 19.96
N GLN A 428 -22.67 -24.22 21.27
CA GLN A 428 -23.05 -23.17 22.21
C GLN A 428 -22.14 -21.93 22.08
N GLN A 429 -20.88 -22.12 21.68
CA GLN A 429 -19.92 -21.05 21.41
C GLN A 429 -20.26 -20.32 20.11
N ARG A 430 -20.74 -21.04 19.09
CA ARG A 430 -21.27 -20.44 17.84
C ARG A 430 -22.49 -19.55 18.09
N LYS A 431 -23.42 -19.97 18.95
CA LYS A 431 -24.61 -19.17 19.28
C LYS A 431 -24.25 -17.91 20.08
N LYS A 432 -23.27 -18.00 21.00
CA LYS A 432 -22.73 -16.85 21.75
C LYS A 432 -21.98 -15.86 20.85
N LYS A 433 -21.21 -16.37 19.88
CA LYS A 433 -20.52 -15.58 18.84
C LYS A 433 -21.51 -14.83 17.94
N SER A 434 -22.52 -15.52 17.42
CA SER A 434 -23.56 -14.90 16.57
C SER A 434 -24.31 -13.77 17.28
N LEU A 435 -24.63 -13.92 18.57
CA LEU A 435 -25.26 -12.86 19.35
C LEU A 435 -24.34 -11.65 19.54
N ARG A 436 -23.07 -11.89 19.87
CA ARG A 436 -22.07 -10.82 20.02
C ARG A 436 -21.88 -10.05 18.71
N ASP A 437 -21.73 -10.76 17.60
CA ASP A 437 -21.50 -10.14 16.29
C ASP A 437 -22.73 -9.32 15.86
N ALA A 438 -23.95 -9.79 16.17
CA ALA A 438 -25.17 -9.00 15.98
C ALA A 438 -25.17 -7.71 16.81
N VAL A 439 -24.82 -7.78 18.10
CA VAL A 439 -24.75 -6.59 18.98
C VAL A 439 -23.70 -5.60 18.48
N VAL A 440 -22.50 -6.07 18.11
CA VAL A 440 -21.43 -5.22 17.58
C VAL A 440 -21.88 -4.50 16.32
N ASN A 441 -22.54 -5.19 15.41
CA ASN A 441 -23.07 -4.59 14.19
C ASN A 441 -24.15 -3.55 14.48
N THR A 442 -25.12 -3.87 15.35
CA THR A 442 -26.20 -2.95 15.70
C THR A 442 -25.66 -1.67 16.34
N VAL A 443 -24.75 -1.79 17.31
CA VAL A 443 -24.15 -0.61 17.96
C VAL A 443 -23.35 0.23 16.97
N SER A 444 -22.58 -0.41 16.09
CA SER A 444 -21.79 0.32 15.08
C SER A 444 -22.69 1.10 14.11
N VAL A 445 -23.79 0.51 13.65
CA VAL A 445 -24.77 1.19 12.77
C VAL A 445 -25.39 2.41 13.47
N ILE A 446 -25.74 2.30 14.75
CA ILE A 446 -26.30 3.42 15.52
C ILE A 446 -25.28 4.57 15.62
N LEU A 447 -24.04 4.24 15.97
CA LEU A 447 -22.97 5.22 16.13
C LEU A 447 -22.69 5.97 14.81
N PHE A 448 -22.68 5.25 13.69
CA PHE A 448 -22.53 5.81 12.34
C PHE A 448 -23.70 6.69 11.91
N ALA A 449 -24.93 6.21 12.08
CA ALA A 449 -26.11 6.99 11.75
C ALA A 449 -26.12 8.32 12.54
N GLY A 450 -25.70 8.28 13.81
CA GLY A 450 -25.53 9.48 14.62
C GLY A 450 -24.44 10.42 14.08
N ALA A 451 -23.28 9.90 13.66
CA ALA A 451 -22.21 10.72 13.09
C ALA A 451 -22.68 11.48 11.84
N ILE A 452 -23.35 10.79 10.91
CA ILE A 452 -23.94 11.40 9.70
C ILE A 452 -24.97 12.45 10.08
N SER A 453 -25.85 12.14 11.03
CA SER A 453 -26.94 13.04 11.45
C SER A 453 -26.40 14.34 12.06
N PHE A 454 -25.43 14.25 12.97
CA PHE A 454 -24.82 15.41 13.59
C PHE A 454 -24.01 16.24 12.58
N SER A 455 -23.23 15.61 11.70
CA SER A 455 -22.49 16.33 10.65
C SER A 455 -23.45 17.04 9.69
N THR A 456 -24.56 16.41 9.31
CA THR A 456 -25.61 17.04 8.51
C THR A 456 -26.21 18.24 9.24
N ALA A 457 -26.52 18.12 10.53
CA ALA A 457 -27.07 19.22 11.33
C ALA A 457 -26.09 20.40 11.44
N ILE A 458 -24.79 20.14 11.60
CA ILE A 458 -23.75 21.16 11.60
C ILE A 458 -23.67 21.87 10.25
N ILE A 459 -23.61 21.12 9.14
CA ILE A 459 -23.56 21.68 7.79
C ILE A 459 -24.79 22.57 7.53
N VAL A 460 -25.99 22.05 7.80
CA VAL A 460 -27.24 22.82 7.66
C VAL A 460 -27.21 24.07 8.52
N GLY A 461 -26.76 23.95 9.78
CA GLY A 461 -26.62 25.08 10.69
C GLY A 461 -25.69 26.17 10.17
N ILE A 462 -24.52 25.81 9.66
CA ILE A 462 -23.54 26.75 9.10
C ILE A 462 -24.13 27.53 7.92
N PHE A 463 -24.88 26.88 7.03
CA PHE A 463 -25.46 27.52 5.84
C PHE A 463 -26.75 28.29 6.12
N THR A 464 -27.56 27.85 7.09
CA THR A 464 -28.80 28.54 7.50
C THR A 464 -28.55 29.76 8.38
N CYS A 465 -27.35 29.87 8.95
CA CYS A 465 -26.88 31.05 9.67
C CYS A 465 -26.72 32.25 8.72
N GLN A 466 -27.80 33.00 8.44
CA GLN A 466 -27.67 34.28 7.75
C GLN A 466 -27.41 35.36 8.80
N LYS A 467 -26.20 35.93 8.81
CA LYS A 467 -25.95 37.21 9.50
C LYS A 467 -26.89 38.23 8.88
N GLN A 468 -27.94 38.61 9.60
CA GLN A 468 -28.86 39.67 9.22
C GLN A 468 -28.19 41.03 9.38
#